data_AF-A0A961ZLX8-F1
#
_entry.id   AF-A0A961ZLX8-F1
#
_cell.length_a   1.000
_cell.length_b   1.000
_cell.length_c   1.000
_cell.angle_alpha   90.00
_cell.angle_beta   90.00
_cell.angle_gamma   90.00
#
_symmetry.space_group_name_H-M   'P 1'
#
loop_
_entity.id
_entity.type
_entity.pdbx_description
1 polymer ?
#
loop_
_entity_poly.entity_id
_entity_poly.type
_entity_poly.pdbx_seq_one_letter_code
_entity_poly.pdbx_strand_id
1 'polypeptide(L)'
;MNQLLERLFQLGTRPSETAVDLMIVATAVYAADTGISRERYADDGWTRIIDLSVPVANPDLWSAFAARLSSMLRFLTGDHWAFVFRPRPEGYEEIARQPDEMDLTDFTHVSLFSGGLDSLIGAIDLLASGQRPLLVSHYWDGEASSAQRQLLEVLQERYGDAFVSIRAYIGFRKTDFAEAGSDNNQRARSFLFYSLAIVAADAVGSTNKVLIPENGLIALNVPMDALRLGSLSTRTAHPHFIQSMSELAVGLGIDATLENPYRFKTKGEMVAECLDRNLLAELAPVSMSCSHPA
;
A
#
# COMPACT_ATOMS: atom_id res chain seq x y z
N MET A 1 -5.57 8.18 7.97
CA MET A 1 -4.78 7.49 9.01
C MET A 1 -5.67 6.86 10.08
N ASN A 2 -6.51 7.63 10.79
CA ASN A 2 -7.35 7.13 11.88
C ASN A 2 -8.29 5.97 11.50
N GLN A 3 -8.81 5.94 10.27
CA GLN A 3 -9.73 4.87 9.85
C GLN A 3 -9.12 3.46 9.88
N LEU A 4 -7.86 3.29 9.48
CA LEU A 4 -7.22 1.96 9.53
C LEU A 4 -7.09 1.50 10.98
N LEU A 5 -6.51 2.34 11.85
CA LEU A 5 -6.32 2.03 13.27
C LEU A 5 -7.64 1.80 13.99
N GLU A 6 -8.66 2.61 13.69
CA GLU A 6 -10.00 2.46 14.28
C GLU A 6 -10.67 1.16 13.84
N ARG A 7 -10.52 0.76 12.57
CA ARG A 7 -11.04 -0.52 12.07
C ARG A 7 -10.30 -1.70 12.67
N LEU A 8 -8.97 -1.64 12.81
CA LEU A 8 -8.18 -2.67 13.48
C LEU A 8 -8.59 -2.79 14.96
N PHE A 9 -8.76 -1.66 15.64
CA PHE A 9 -9.26 -1.64 17.02
C PHE A 9 -10.66 -2.26 17.14
N GLN A 10 -11.58 -1.98 16.21
CA GLN A 10 -12.91 -2.60 16.16
C GLN A 10 -12.88 -4.11 15.92
N LEU A 11 -11.78 -4.64 15.36
CA LEU A 11 -11.54 -6.08 15.22
C LEU A 11 -10.90 -6.70 16.48
N GLY A 12 -10.65 -5.92 17.54
CA GLY A 12 -9.95 -6.39 18.74
C GLY A 12 -8.44 -6.50 18.56
N THR A 13 -7.88 -5.88 17.51
CA THR A 13 -6.47 -6.01 17.12
C THR A 13 -5.68 -4.73 17.41
N ARG A 14 -4.37 -4.85 17.65
CA ARG A 14 -3.49 -3.71 17.97
C ARG A 14 -2.16 -3.82 17.23
N PRO A 15 -1.83 -2.90 16.31
CA PRO A 15 -0.49 -2.84 15.74
C PRO A 15 0.54 -2.40 16.79
N SER A 16 1.78 -2.82 16.63
CA SER A 16 2.93 -2.29 17.35
C SER A 16 3.13 -0.80 17.07
N GLU A 17 3.77 -0.09 18.01
CA GLU A 17 4.08 1.34 17.81
C GLU A 17 5.03 1.56 16.62
N THR A 18 5.91 0.60 16.33
CA THR A 18 6.77 0.63 15.15
C THR A 18 5.98 0.49 13.85
N ALA A 19 4.94 -0.36 13.81
CA ALA A 19 4.03 -0.41 12.66
C ALA A 19 3.24 0.89 12.52
N VAL A 20 2.79 1.49 13.62
CA VAL A 20 2.18 2.84 13.57
C VAL A 20 3.14 3.88 13.00
N ASP A 21 4.42 3.86 13.40
CA ASP A 21 5.44 4.73 12.80
C ASP A 21 5.57 4.51 11.29
N LEU A 22 5.55 3.25 10.82
CA LEU A 22 5.60 2.94 9.39
C LEU A 22 4.43 3.58 8.64
N MET A 23 3.22 3.53 9.20
CA MET A 23 2.06 4.21 8.62
C MET A 23 2.23 5.75 8.60
N ILE A 24 2.80 6.34 9.66
CA ILE A 24 3.06 7.79 9.74
C ILE A 24 4.09 8.20 8.68
N VAL A 25 5.21 7.48 8.59
CA VAL A 25 6.27 7.71 7.60
C VAL A 25 5.71 7.58 6.19
N ALA A 26 4.94 6.53 5.91
CA ALA A 26 4.35 6.32 4.58
C ALA A 26 3.33 7.40 4.22
N THR A 27 2.56 7.88 5.20
CA THR A 27 1.64 9.01 5.01
C THR A 27 2.40 10.31 4.73
N ALA A 28 3.49 10.59 5.44
CA ALA A 28 4.33 11.77 5.22
C ALA A 28 5.02 11.74 3.86
N VAL A 29 5.52 10.58 3.44
CA VAL A 29 6.09 10.37 2.10
C VAL A 29 5.04 10.61 1.01
N TYR A 30 3.82 10.05 1.17
CA TYR A 30 2.74 10.28 0.22
C TYR A 30 2.32 11.75 0.16
N ALA A 31 2.27 12.43 1.31
CA ALA A 31 2.01 13.85 1.40
C ALA A 31 3.02 14.66 0.60
N ALA A 32 4.32 14.42 0.83
CA ALA A 32 5.40 15.10 0.13
C ALA A 32 5.40 14.81 -1.37
N ASP A 33 5.17 13.54 -1.75
CA ASP A 33 5.11 13.13 -3.15
C ASP A 33 4.00 13.85 -3.93
N THR A 34 2.84 14.07 -3.31
CA THR A 34 1.70 14.79 -3.94
C THR A 34 1.69 16.30 -3.71
N GLY A 35 2.39 16.78 -2.68
CA GLY A 35 2.35 18.18 -2.23
C GLY A 35 3.51 19.03 -2.72
N ILE A 36 4.65 18.42 -3.06
CA ILE A 36 5.83 19.17 -3.54
C ILE A 36 5.80 19.20 -5.06
N SER A 37 5.54 20.38 -5.63
CA SER A 37 5.47 20.57 -7.08
C SER A 37 6.82 20.31 -7.74
N ARG A 38 6.84 19.33 -8.66
CA ARG A 38 8.02 19.03 -9.48
C ARG A 38 8.35 20.15 -10.46
N GLU A 39 7.34 20.86 -10.96
CA GLU A 39 7.53 22.04 -11.81
C GLU A 39 8.27 23.17 -11.07
N ARG A 40 8.01 23.34 -9.77
CA ARG A 40 8.63 24.41 -8.97
C ARG A 40 9.99 24.03 -8.37
N TYR A 41 10.17 22.77 -8.00
CA TYR A 41 11.28 22.33 -7.14
C TYR A 41 12.21 21.30 -7.78
N ALA A 42 12.03 20.94 -9.04
CA ALA A 42 12.97 20.11 -9.78
C ALA A 42 13.67 20.92 -10.88
N ASP A 43 15.00 21.05 -10.79
CA ASP A 43 15.81 21.81 -11.76
C ASP A 43 15.71 21.22 -13.18
N ASP A 44 15.55 19.90 -13.29
CA ASP A 44 15.39 19.15 -14.53
C ASP A 44 13.91 18.92 -14.91
N GLY A 45 12.97 19.48 -14.13
CA GLY A 45 11.54 19.21 -14.26
C GLY A 45 11.13 17.78 -13.91
N TRP A 46 12.03 16.96 -13.35
CA TRP A 46 11.79 15.55 -13.09
C TRP A 46 12.17 15.06 -11.69
N THR A 47 13.29 15.50 -11.13
CA THR A 47 13.90 14.94 -9.92
C THR A 47 13.89 15.99 -8.82
N ARG A 48 13.10 15.77 -7.76
CA ARG A 48 13.08 16.67 -6.58
C ARG A 48 14.12 16.23 -5.56
N ILE A 49 14.50 17.17 -4.69
CA ILE A 49 15.19 16.90 -3.43
C ILE A 49 14.18 17.13 -2.31
N ILE A 50 13.91 16.10 -1.52
CA ILE A 50 12.87 16.11 -0.48
C ILE A 50 13.48 15.68 0.85
N ASP A 51 13.44 16.60 1.82
CA ASP A 51 13.87 16.35 3.19
C ASP A 51 12.65 16.25 4.12
N LEU A 52 12.51 15.13 4.82
CA LEU A 52 11.38 14.91 5.74
C LEU A 52 11.84 14.78 7.18
N SER A 53 11.23 15.57 8.07
CA SER A 53 11.31 15.39 9.52
C SER A 53 10.07 14.69 10.05
N VAL A 54 10.20 13.43 10.46
CA VAL A 54 9.05 12.58 10.83
C VAL A 54 9.11 12.21 12.32
N PRO A 55 8.03 12.43 13.10
CA PRO A 55 7.94 11.95 14.47
C PRO A 55 7.73 10.44 14.52
N VAL A 56 8.55 9.74 15.32
CA VAL A 56 8.50 8.28 15.50
C VAL A 56 8.71 7.91 16.96
N ALA A 57 8.21 6.74 17.38
CA ALA A 57 8.34 6.26 18.75
C ALA A 57 9.81 5.97 19.11
N ASN A 58 10.59 5.43 18.17
CA ASN A 58 12.02 5.14 18.35
C ASN A 58 12.88 5.79 17.24
N PRO A 59 13.39 7.02 17.45
CA PRO A 59 14.19 7.73 16.44
C PRO A 59 15.49 7.02 16.06
N ASP A 60 16.15 6.33 17.01
CA ASP A 60 17.41 5.64 16.76
C ASP A 60 17.21 4.44 15.83
N LEU A 61 16.15 3.66 16.06
CA LEU A 61 15.76 2.56 15.18
C LEU A 61 15.53 3.06 13.74
N TRP A 62 14.71 4.09 13.58
CA TRP A 62 14.39 4.63 12.25
C TRP A 62 15.61 5.28 11.57
N SER A 63 16.47 5.95 12.34
CA SER A 63 17.71 6.55 11.81
C SER A 63 18.65 5.49 11.25
N ALA A 64 18.71 4.30 11.85
CA ALA A 64 19.48 3.18 11.33
C ALA A 64 19.00 2.69 9.94
N PHE A 65 17.72 2.91 9.60
CA PHE A 65 17.12 2.54 8.32
C PHE A 65 16.93 3.70 7.34
N ALA A 66 17.30 4.94 7.72
CA ALA A 66 17.09 6.13 6.89
C ALA A 66 17.68 6.00 5.47
N ALA A 67 18.93 5.54 5.36
CA ALA A 67 19.60 5.36 4.06
C ALA A 67 18.91 4.32 3.17
N ARG A 68 18.40 3.23 3.77
CA ARG A 68 17.65 2.18 3.05
C ARG A 68 16.32 2.72 2.56
N LEU A 69 15.59 3.43 3.41
CA LEU A 69 14.33 4.09 3.06
C LEU A 69 14.53 5.10 1.91
N SER A 70 15.56 5.93 1.99
CA SER A 70 15.95 6.88 0.94
C SER A 70 16.24 6.18 -0.40
N SER A 71 17.03 5.11 -0.39
CA SER A 71 17.35 4.36 -1.61
C SER A 71 16.13 3.70 -2.23
N MET A 72 15.27 3.10 -1.39
CA MET A 72 14.03 2.46 -1.83
C MET A 72 13.07 3.47 -2.48
N LEU A 73 12.86 4.63 -1.85
CA LEU A 73 11.99 5.68 -2.39
C LEU A 73 12.58 6.34 -3.64
N ARG A 74 13.90 6.52 -3.71
CA ARG A 74 14.57 6.97 -4.93
C ARG A 74 14.36 6.00 -6.08
N PHE A 75 14.45 4.69 -5.83
CA PHE A 75 14.15 3.69 -6.86
C PHE A 75 12.71 3.79 -7.37
N LEU A 76 11.77 4.07 -6.47
CA LEU A 76 10.34 4.13 -6.75
C LEU A 76 9.90 5.42 -7.46
N THR A 77 10.34 6.59 -6.96
CA THR A 77 9.85 7.90 -7.45
C THR A 77 10.82 8.60 -8.41
N GLY A 78 12.10 8.25 -8.32
CA GLY A 78 13.20 8.96 -8.98
C GLY A 78 13.74 10.15 -8.21
N ASP A 79 13.07 10.60 -7.13
CA ASP A 79 13.48 11.76 -6.32
C ASP A 79 14.61 11.40 -5.35
N HIS A 80 15.34 12.42 -4.90
CA HIS A 80 16.27 12.32 -3.78
C HIS A 80 15.52 12.53 -2.47
N TRP A 81 15.56 11.53 -1.58
CA TRP A 81 14.90 11.58 -0.28
C TRP A 81 15.93 11.58 0.85
N ALA A 82 15.76 12.47 1.83
CA ALA A 82 16.46 12.41 3.11
C ALA A 82 15.46 12.41 4.26
N PHE A 83 15.82 11.73 5.35
CA PHE A 83 14.97 11.57 6.53
C PHE A 83 15.71 12.00 7.78
N VAL A 84 15.02 12.79 8.61
CA VAL A 84 15.40 13.10 9.99
C VAL A 84 14.28 12.60 10.89
N PHE A 85 14.58 11.66 11.76
CA PHE A 85 13.61 11.12 12.70
C PHE A 85 13.72 11.83 14.05
N ARG A 86 12.58 12.13 14.65
CA ARG A 86 12.50 12.81 15.96
C ARG A 86 11.49 12.11 16.87
N PRO A 87 11.60 12.27 18.20
CA PRO A 87 10.58 11.75 19.10
C PRO A 87 9.20 12.29 18.76
N ARG A 88 8.17 11.48 19.01
CA ARG A 88 6.79 11.94 18.98
C ARG A 88 6.56 13.05 20.03
N PRO A 89 5.63 13.97 19.78
CA PRO A 89 5.26 14.99 20.75
C PRO A 89 4.66 14.36 22.02
N GLU A 90 4.72 15.10 23.12
CA GLU A 90 4.14 14.69 24.41
C GLU A 90 2.64 14.34 24.25
N GLY A 91 2.23 13.22 24.86
CA GLY A 91 0.86 12.69 24.77
C GLY A 91 0.60 11.82 23.54
N TYR A 92 1.60 11.58 22.70
CA TYR A 92 1.54 10.69 21.52
C TYR A 92 2.60 9.58 21.57
N GLU A 93 3.12 9.28 22.76
CA GLU A 93 4.09 8.20 22.97
C GLU A 93 3.50 6.85 22.53
N GLU A 94 2.24 6.58 22.91
CA GLU A 94 1.44 5.45 22.43
C GLU A 94 0.25 5.95 21.60
N ILE A 95 0.15 5.48 20.36
CA ILE A 95 -0.95 5.81 19.45
C ILE A 95 -1.85 4.59 19.26
N ALA A 96 -1.27 3.38 19.27
CA ALA A 96 -2.03 2.15 19.17
C ALA A 96 -2.79 1.92 20.47
N ARG A 97 -4.13 1.93 20.40
CA ARG A 97 -4.99 1.71 21.57
C ARG A 97 -5.02 0.23 21.93
N GLN A 98 -5.09 -0.06 23.22
CA GLN A 98 -5.35 -1.41 23.69
C GLN A 98 -6.83 -1.73 23.53
N PRO A 99 -7.21 -2.75 22.73
CA PRO A 99 -8.59 -3.19 22.59
C PRO A 99 -9.11 -3.78 23.91
N ASP A 100 -10.39 -3.54 24.18
CA ASP A 100 -11.08 -4.05 25.38
C ASP A 100 -11.44 -5.54 25.25
N GLU A 101 -11.56 -6.02 24.01
CA GLU A 101 -11.91 -7.40 23.67
C GLU A 101 -10.70 -8.16 23.14
N MET A 102 -10.72 -9.48 23.32
CA MET A 102 -9.67 -10.38 22.81
C MET A 102 -9.77 -10.50 21.30
N ASP A 103 -8.64 -10.46 20.61
CA ASP A 103 -8.56 -10.73 19.18
C ASP A 103 -9.03 -12.17 18.88
N LEU A 104 -10.16 -12.28 18.19
CA LEU A 104 -10.72 -13.54 17.70
C LEU A 104 -10.58 -13.69 16.19
N THR A 105 -9.73 -12.88 15.57
CA THR A 105 -9.51 -12.94 14.13
C THR A 105 -8.71 -14.18 13.74
N ASP A 106 -9.17 -14.86 12.70
CA ASP A 106 -8.57 -16.08 12.14
C ASP A 106 -8.16 -15.84 10.67
N PHE A 107 -7.70 -14.63 10.37
CA PHE A 107 -7.31 -14.28 9.01
C PHE A 107 -6.14 -15.14 8.55
N THR A 108 -6.31 -15.74 7.38
CA THR A 108 -5.28 -16.58 6.76
C THR A 108 -4.23 -15.75 6.03
N HIS A 109 -4.64 -14.60 5.48
CA HIS A 109 -3.81 -13.71 4.67
C HIS A 109 -4.27 -12.26 4.83
N VAL A 110 -3.33 -11.32 4.75
CA VAL A 110 -3.63 -9.93 4.40
C VAL A 110 -3.40 -9.78 2.90
N SER A 111 -4.30 -9.17 2.15
CA SER A 111 -4.13 -8.99 0.70
C SER A 111 -4.41 -7.55 0.29
N LEU A 112 -3.52 -7.00 -0.54
CA LEU A 112 -3.75 -5.71 -1.17
C LEU A 112 -4.94 -5.79 -2.13
N PHE A 113 -5.89 -4.88 -1.98
CA PHE A 113 -7.07 -4.75 -2.82
C PHE A 113 -7.20 -3.33 -3.37
N SER A 114 -6.70 -3.10 -4.59
CA SER A 114 -6.72 -1.77 -5.22
C SER A 114 -8.06 -1.45 -5.90
N GLY A 115 -8.86 -2.48 -6.20
CA GLY A 115 -10.05 -2.39 -7.06
C GLY A 115 -9.74 -2.58 -8.55
N GLY A 116 -8.49 -2.86 -8.90
CA GLY A 116 -8.10 -3.28 -10.24
C GLY A 116 -8.24 -4.79 -10.45
N LEU A 117 -8.25 -5.20 -11.72
CA LEU A 117 -8.47 -6.60 -12.13
C LEU A 117 -7.55 -7.60 -11.42
N ASP A 118 -6.25 -7.30 -11.31
CA ASP A 118 -5.27 -8.20 -10.71
C ASP A 118 -5.55 -8.45 -9.22
N SER A 119 -5.88 -7.39 -8.48
CA SER A 119 -6.29 -7.47 -7.07
C SER A 119 -7.63 -8.16 -6.86
N LEU A 120 -8.54 -8.05 -7.83
CA LEU A 120 -9.81 -8.77 -7.85
C LEU A 120 -9.59 -10.28 -8.05
N ILE A 121 -8.72 -10.68 -8.98
CA ILE A 121 -8.35 -12.09 -9.18
C ILE A 121 -7.72 -12.66 -7.90
N GLY A 122 -6.80 -11.92 -7.28
CA GLY A 122 -6.23 -12.31 -5.98
C GLY A 122 -7.27 -12.54 -4.88
N ALA A 123 -8.25 -11.63 -4.76
CA ALA A 123 -9.33 -11.78 -3.79
C ALA A 123 -10.22 -13.00 -4.09
N ILE A 124 -10.62 -13.19 -5.36
CA ILE A 124 -11.43 -14.33 -5.79
C ILE A 124 -10.69 -15.65 -5.53
N ASP A 125 -9.42 -15.74 -5.88
CA ASP A 125 -8.64 -16.98 -5.70
C ASP A 125 -8.49 -17.35 -4.21
N LEU A 126 -8.28 -16.36 -3.34
CA LEU A 126 -8.26 -16.60 -1.88
C LEU A 126 -9.62 -17.12 -1.39
N LEU A 127 -10.70 -16.42 -1.75
CA LEU A 127 -12.06 -16.79 -1.32
C LEU A 127 -12.51 -18.15 -1.86
N ALA A 128 -12.27 -18.42 -3.14
CA ALA A 128 -12.62 -19.67 -3.80
C ALA A 128 -11.79 -20.87 -3.28
N SER A 129 -10.58 -20.63 -2.78
CA SER A 129 -9.75 -21.66 -2.13
C SER A 129 -10.06 -21.86 -0.64
N GLY A 130 -11.12 -21.22 -0.13
CA GLY A 130 -11.55 -21.35 1.26
C GLY A 130 -10.65 -20.62 2.26
N GLN A 131 -9.81 -19.71 1.80
CA GLN A 131 -9.04 -18.81 2.67
C GLN A 131 -9.93 -17.68 3.19
N ARG A 132 -9.60 -17.16 4.36
CA ARG A 132 -10.25 -15.98 4.96
C ARG A 132 -9.32 -14.78 4.94
N PRO A 133 -9.36 -13.92 3.91
CA PRO A 133 -8.44 -12.79 3.80
C PRO A 133 -8.94 -11.53 4.52
N LEU A 134 -7.99 -10.73 5.00
CA LEU A 134 -8.19 -9.31 5.30
C LEU A 134 -7.77 -8.49 4.07
N LEU A 135 -8.74 -7.93 3.36
CA LEU A 135 -8.50 -7.08 2.20
C LEU A 135 -8.17 -5.65 2.66
N VAL A 136 -7.00 -5.14 2.28
CA VAL A 136 -6.57 -3.77 2.62
C VAL A 136 -6.59 -2.93 1.36
N SER A 137 -7.30 -1.81 1.42
CA SER A 137 -7.44 -0.85 0.32
C SER A 137 -7.06 0.56 0.76
N HIS A 138 -6.54 1.34 -0.18
CA HIS A 138 -6.37 2.78 -0.04
C HIS A 138 -7.28 3.50 -1.05
N TYR A 139 -7.84 4.64 -0.66
CA TYR A 139 -8.54 5.51 -1.59
C TYR A 139 -8.37 7.00 -1.25
N TRP A 140 -8.45 7.82 -2.30
CA TRP A 140 -8.45 9.27 -2.22
C TRP A 140 -9.40 9.86 -3.27
N ASP A 141 -9.31 9.37 -4.50
CA ASP A 141 -10.20 9.75 -5.60
C ASP A 141 -11.56 9.02 -5.55
N GLY A 142 -12.56 9.63 -6.18
CA GLY A 142 -13.94 9.11 -6.18
C GLY A 142 -14.12 7.87 -7.05
N GLU A 143 -13.37 7.76 -8.15
CA GLU A 143 -13.53 6.68 -9.12
C GLU A 143 -12.99 5.35 -8.59
N ALA A 144 -11.75 5.31 -8.09
CA ALA A 144 -11.23 4.09 -7.47
C ALA A 144 -12.07 3.71 -6.24
N SER A 145 -12.58 4.70 -5.49
CA SER A 145 -13.48 4.46 -4.38
C SER A 145 -14.83 3.86 -4.79
N SER A 146 -15.36 4.20 -5.97
CA SER A 146 -16.61 3.63 -6.49
C SER A 146 -16.41 2.19 -6.92
N ALA A 147 -15.39 1.93 -7.75
CA ALA A 147 -15.09 0.57 -8.21
C ALA A 147 -14.79 -0.37 -7.04
N GLN A 148 -13.97 0.05 -6.07
CA GLN A 148 -13.70 -0.74 -4.87
C GLN A 148 -14.98 -1.11 -4.11
N ARG A 149 -15.90 -0.15 -3.92
CA ARG A 149 -17.16 -0.42 -3.20
C ARG A 149 -18.04 -1.42 -3.94
N GLN A 150 -18.24 -1.21 -5.24
CA GLN A 150 -19.07 -2.11 -6.04
C GLN A 150 -18.51 -3.53 -6.07
N LEU A 151 -17.19 -3.69 -6.20
CA LEU A 151 -16.56 -5.00 -6.14
C LEU A 151 -16.73 -5.66 -4.76
N LEU A 152 -16.52 -4.90 -3.68
CA LEU A 152 -16.67 -5.41 -2.31
C LEU A 152 -18.12 -5.76 -1.98
N GLU A 153 -19.11 -5.00 -2.50
CA GLU A 153 -20.53 -5.29 -2.35
C GLU A 153 -20.88 -6.66 -2.94
N VAL A 154 -20.48 -6.93 -4.19
CA VAL A 154 -20.75 -8.23 -4.81
C VAL A 154 -19.96 -9.37 -4.12
N LEU A 155 -18.71 -9.14 -3.72
CA LEU A 155 -17.95 -10.13 -2.95
C LEU A 155 -18.64 -10.44 -1.61
N GLN A 156 -19.17 -9.42 -0.93
CA GLN A 156 -19.90 -9.58 0.33
C GLN A 156 -21.20 -10.36 0.13
N GLU A 157 -21.96 -10.09 -0.94
CA GLU A 157 -23.18 -10.83 -1.28
C GLU A 157 -22.89 -12.32 -1.56
N ARG A 158 -21.73 -12.62 -2.16
CA ARG A 158 -21.37 -13.98 -2.58
C ARG A 158 -20.68 -14.79 -1.49
N TYR A 159 -19.83 -14.17 -0.68
CA TYR A 159 -18.97 -14.85 0.30
C TYR A 159 -19.28 -14.52 1.76
N GLY A 160 -20.14 -13.53 2.04
CA GLY A 160 -20.53 -13.16 3.40
C GLY A 160 -19.31 -12.86 4.28
N ASP A 161 -19.25 -13.47 5.45
CA ASP A 161 -18.21 -13.22 6.46
C ASP A 161 -16.88 -13.95 6.20
N ALA A 162 -16.72 -14.57 5.02
CA ALA A 162 -15.49 -15.26 4.62
C ALA A 162 -14.31 -14.31 4.32
N PHE A 163 -14.51 -12.99 4.39
CA PHE A 163 -13.44 -12.00 4.40
C PHE A 163 -13.84 -10.76 5.20
N VAL A 164 -12.86 -9.90 5.47
CA VAL A 164 -13.10 -8.54 5.97
C VAL A 164 -12.34 -7.57 5.06
N SER A 165 -12.87 -6.36 4.86
CA SER A 165 -12.16 -5.31 4.13
C SER A 165 -11.96 -4.06 4.98
N ILE A 166 -10.75 -3.50 4.93
CA ILE A 166 -10.43 -2.20 5.53
C ILE A 166 -9.99 -1.25 4.43
N ARG A 167 -10.67 -0.11 4.35
CA ARG A 167 -10.39 0.94 3.38
C ARG A 167 -9.86 2.16 4.13
N ALA A 168 -8.61 2.52 3.87
CA ALA A 168 -7.97 3.69 4.47
C ALA A 168 -8.14 4.92 3.56
N TYR A 169 -8.88 5.93 4.03
CA TYR A 169 -8.90 7.24 3.39
C TYR A 169 -7.65 8.04 3.75
N ILE A 170 -6.77 8.24 2.77
CA ILE A 170 -5.54 9.03 2.92
C ILE A 170 -5.31 9.83 1.64
N GLY A 171 -5.32 11.15 1.74
CA GLY A 171 -4.82 11.99 0.68
C GLY A 171 -4.91 13.45 1.03
N PHE A 172 -4.39 14.25 0.12
CA PHE A 172 -4.11 15.65 0.35
C PHE A 172 -4.66 16.47 -0.79
N ARG A 173 -5.36 17.55 -0.45
CA ARG A 173 -5.85 18.53 -1.42
C ARG A 173 -4.67 19.38 -1.88
N LYS A 174 -4.75 19.90 -3.10
CA LYS A 174 -3.75 20.84 -3.63
C LYS A 174 -3.57 22.08 -2.74
N THR A 175 -4.61 22.45 -2.00
CA THR A 175 -4.60 23.57 -1.06
C THR A 175 -3.90 23.27 0.26
N ASP A 176 -3.73 22.00 0.62
CA ASP A 176 -3.12 21.60 1.90
C ASP A 176 -1.64 22.00 1.96
N PHE A 177 -1.01 22.18 0.78
CA PHE A 177 0.37 22.61 0.62
C PHE A 177 0.49 23.82 -0.31
N ALA A 178 -0.30 24.88 -0.06
CA ALA A 178 -0.41 26.03 -0.96
C ALA A 178 0.94 26.62 -1.42
N GLU A 179 1.93 26.67 -0.53
CA GLU A 179 3.29 27.15 -0.83
C GLU A 179 4.09 26.15 -1.69
N ALA A 180 4.04 24.86 -1.35
CA ALA A 180 4.78 23.80 -2.05
C ALA A 180 4.13 23.36 -3.39
N GLY A 181 2.85 23.70 -3.60
CA GLY A 181 2.11 23.38 -4.82
C GLY A 181 1.51 21.96 -4.81
N SER A 182 1.53 21.29 -5.96
CA SER A 182 1.00 19.93 -6.11
C SER A 182 1.70 19.15 -7.21
N ASP A 183 1.76 17.83 -7.08
CA ASP A 183 2.22 16.86 -8.08
C ASP A 183 1.18 15.73 -8.19
N ASN A 184 0.75 15.40 -9.42
CA ASN A 184 -0.32 14.42 -9.66
C ASN A 184 0.20 12.99 -9.93
N ASN A 185 1.52 12.76 -9.98
CA ASN A 185 2.08 11.48 -10.43
C ASN A 185 2.01 10.36 -9.38
N GLN A 186 1.86 10.70 -8.09
CA GLN A 186 1.63 9.75 -6.99
C GLN A 186 2.57 8.53 -7.00
N ARG A 187 3.85 8.74 -7.35
CA ARG A 187 4.83 7.68 -7.55
C ARG A 187 5.11 6.90 -6.26
N ALA A 188 4.94 7.54 -5.10
CA ALA A 188 5.11 6.91 -3.80
C ALA A 188 3.84 6.22 -3.27
N ARG A 189 2.71 6.23 -4.00
CA ARG A 189 1.43 5.63 -3.53
C ARG A 189 1.56 4.16 -3.15
N SER A 190 2.39 3.40 -3.87
CA SER A 190 2.62 1.98 -3.55
C SER A 190 3.34 1.78 -2.21
N PHE A 191 4.24 2.68 -1.81
CA PHE A 191 4.87 2.63 -0.49
C PHE A 191 3.84 2.78 0.62
N LEU A 192 2.90 3.73 0.48
CA LEU A 192 1.76 3.86 1.37
C LEU A 192 0.93 2.57 1.40
N PHE A 193 0.59 2.05 0.23
CA PHE A 193 -0.32 0.92 0.14
C PHE A 193 0.24 -0.35 0.80
N TYR A 194 1.52 -0.66 0.55
CA TYR A 194 2.20 -1.79 1.19
C TYR A 194 2.35 -1.59 2.70
N SER A 195 2.67 -0.37 3.12
CA SER A 195 2.81 -0.03 4.55
C SER A 195 1.51 -0.28 5.31
N LEU A 196 0.35 0.06 4.72
CA LEU A 196 -0.96 -0.21 5.34
C LEU A 196 -1.23 -1.72 5.50
N ALA A 197 -0.81 -2.55 4.53
CA ALA A 197 -0.97 -4.00 4.62
C ALA A 197 0.00 -4.64 5.64
N ILE A 198 1.23 -4.14 5.73
CA ILE A 198 2.19 -4.56 6.76
C ILE A 198 1.66 -4.22 8.15
N VAL A 199 1.10 -3.01 8.33
CA VAL A 199 0.46 -2.59 9.59
C VAL A 199 -0.73 -3.48 9.94
N ALA A 200 -1.54 -3.85 8.95
CA ALA A 200 -2.66 -4.75 9.17
C ALA A 200 -2.21 -6.15 9.58
N ALA A 201 -1.17 -6.71 8.94
CA ALA A 201 -0.60 -8.01 9.30
C ALA A 201 -0.02 -8.01 10.72
N ASP A 202 0.73 -6.96 11.06
CA ASP A 202 1.28 -6.76 12.41
C ASP A 202 0.17 -6.67 13.48
N ALA A 203 -0.93 -5.99 13.16
CA ALA A 203 -2.04 -5.83 14.09
C ALA A 203 -2.82 -7.12 14.34
N VAL A 204 -3.17 -7.86 13.28
CA VAL A 204 -4.04 -9.04 13.40
C VAL A 204 -3.31 -10.25 13.98
N GLY A 205 -1.99 -10.37 13.83
CA GLY A 205 -1.17 -11.45 14.41
C GLY A 205 -1.50 -12.89 14.01
N SER A 206 -2.68 -13.16 13.42
CA SER A 206 -3.17 -14.46 12.96
C SER A 206 -2.47 -14.92 11.69
N THR A 207 -1.84 -14.00 10.96
CA THR A 207 -1.03 -14.28 9.78
C THR A 207 0.04 -13.22 9.60
N ASN A 208 1.22 -13.64 9.13
CA ASN A 208 2.26 -12.74 8.66
C ASN A 208 2.29 -12.65 7.12
N LYS A 209 1.39 -13.34 6.39
CA LYS A 209 1.40 -13.40 4.93
C LYS A 209 0.68 -12.20 4.34
N VAL A 210 1.40 -11.38 3.58
CA VAL A 210 0.88 -10.21 2.86
C VAL A 210 0.96 -10.45 1.36
N LEU A 211 -0.20 -10.62 0.73
CA LEU A 211 -0.30 -10.84 -0.71
C LEU A 211 -0.34 -9.52 -1.47
N ILE A 212 0.40 -9.52 -2.57
CA ILE A 212 0.50 -8.44 -3.54
C ILE A 212 0.04 -9.01 -4.88
N PRO A 213 -1.26 -8.97 -5.19
CA PRO A 213 -1.75 -9.50 -6.45
C PRO A 213 -1.46 -8.53 -7.60
N GLU A 214 -0.38 -8.76 -8.34
CA GLU A 214 -0.01 -7.99 -9.53
C GLU A 214 0.72 -8.88 -10.53
N ASN A 215 0.36 -8.82 -11.81
CA ASN A 215 1.02 -9.61 -12.85
C ASN A 215 2.51 -9.21 -13.05
N GLY A 216 3.34 -10.21 -13.34
CA GLY A 216 4.79 -10.07 -13.47
C GLY A 216 5.28 -9.14 -14.59
N LEU A 217 4.59 -9.14 -15.73
CA LEU A 217 5.02 -8.35 -16.90
C LEU A 217 4.89 -6.84 -16.64
N ILE A 218 3.77 -6.41 -16.06
CA ILE A 218 3.56 -5.02 -15.66
C ILE A 218 4.45 -4.65 -14.47
N ALA A 219 4.67 -5.58 -13.54
CA ALA A 219 5.52 -5.39 -12.37
C ALA A 219 7.00 -5.10 -12.71
N LEU A 220 7.55 -5.78 -13.72
CA LEU A 220 8.92 -5.55 -14.21
C LEU A 220 9.03 -4.27 -15.02
N ASN A 221 7.94 -3.89 -15.70
CA ASN A 221 7.86 -2.74 -16.59
C ASN A 221 9.05 -2.63 -17.55
N VAL A 222 9.31 -3.75 -18.25
CA VAL A 222 10.42 -3.89 -19.18
C VAL A 222 10.35 -2.75 -20.21
N PRO A 223 11.41 -1.94 -20.36
CA PRO A 223 11.39 -0.82 -21.30
C PRO A 223 11.26 -1.37 -22.72
N MET A 224 10.10 -1.18 -23.33
CA MET A 224 9.85 -1.52 -24.73
C MET A 224 10.41 -0.46 -25.70
N ASP A 225 10.93 0.64 -25.16
CA ASP A 225 11.63 1.71 -25.86
C ASP A 225 12.80 2.19 -24.97
N ALA A 226 13.94 2.51 -25.58
CA ALA A 226 15.13 3.06 -24.92
C ALA A 226 14.85 4.38 -24.17
N LEU A 227 13.78 5.10 -24.53
CA LEU A 227 13.36 6.33 -23.86
C LEU A 227 12.60 6.09 -22.54
N ARG A 228 12.16 4.85 -22.25
CA ARG A 228 11.46 4.50 -20.98
C ARG A 228 12.42 4.09 -19.87
N LEU A 229 13.35 4.97 -19.51
CA LEU A 229 14.30 4.74 -18.42
C LEU A 229 13.80 5.33 -17.09
N GLY A 230 14.23 4.76 -15.96
CA GLY A 230 13.98 5.36 -14.65
C GLY A 230 12.52 5.28 -14.19
N SER A 231 12.04 6.35 -13.56
CA SER A 231 10.66 6.50 -13.06
C SER A 231 9.65 6.91 -14.13
N LEU A 232 10.02 6.88 -15.42
CA LEU A 232 9.09 6.95 -16.55
C LEU A 232 8.19 5.71 -16.64
N SER A 233 8.54 4.67 -15.90
CA SER A 233 7.85 3.40 -15.78
C SER A 233 7.45 3.17 -14.31
N THR A 234 6.20 2.78 -14.04
CA THR A 234 5.75 2.31 -12.73
C THR A 234 6.57 1.10 -12.26
N ARG A 235 7.02 1.13 -11.00
CA ARG A 235 7.86 0.09 -10.36
C ARG A 235 7.20 -0.49 -9.10
N THR A 236 5.89 -0.33 -8.97
CA THR A 236 5.10 -0.58 -7.76
C THR A 236 5.04 -2.04 -7.31
N ALA A 237 5.28 -2.98 -8.22
CA ALA A 237 5.38 -4.42 -7.92
C ALA A 237 6.73 -5.01 -8.38
N HIS A 238 7.71 -4.16 -8.68
CA HIS A 238 9.01 -4.62 -9.12
C HIS A 238 9.69 -5.48 -8.02
N PRO A 239 10.29 -6.64 -8.34
CA PRO A 239 10.84 -7.55 -7.33
C PRO A 239 11.83 -6.88 -6.36
N HIS A 240 12.69 -5.99 -6.86
CA HIS A 240 13.59 -5.19 -6.02
C HIS A 240 12.85 -4.31 -4.98
N PHE A 241 11.73 -3.70 -5.36
CA PHE A 241 10.93 -2.89 -4.44
C PHE A 241 10.23 -3.75 -3.40
N ILE A 242 9.62 -4.87 -3.81
CA ILE A 242 9.00 -5.82 -2.88
C ILE A 242 10.03 -6.34 -1.87
N GLN A 243 11.21 -6.74 -2.35
CA GLN A 243 12.31 -7.19 -1.49
C GLN A 243 12.77 -6.08 -0.53
N SER A 244 12.91 -4.85 -1.02
CA SER A 244 13.29 -3.69 -0.18
C SER A 244 12.26 -3.42 0.91
N MET A 245 10.96 -3.56 0.60
CA MET A 245 9.87 -3.45 1.58
C MET A 245 9.93 -4.56 2.63
N SER A 246 10.17 -5.81 2.22
CA SER A 246 10.34 -6.93 3.15
C SER A 246 11.53 -6.71 4.09
N GLU A 247 12.67 -6.27 3.55
CA GLU A 247 13.87 -5.99 4.34
C GLU A 247 13.67 -4.82 5.31
N LEU A 248 12.87 -3.81 4.92
CA LEU A 248 12.48 -2.73 5.83
C LEU A 248 11.58 -3.25 6.95
N ALA A 249 10.55 -4.04 6.66
CA ALA A 249 9.64 -4.60 7.66
C ALA A 249 10.39 -5.46 8.69
N VAL A 250 11.22 -6.39 8.21
CA VAL A 250 12.07 -7.24 9.07
C VAL A 250 13.04 -6.39 9.90
N GLY A 251 13.66 -5.37 9.30
CA GLY A 251 14.58 -4.48 9.99
C GLY A 251 13.92 -3.67 11.12
N LEU A 252 12.65 -3.30 10.93
CA LEU A 252 11.82 -2.64 11.94
C LEU A 252 11.27 -3.60 13.00
N GLY A 253 11.53 -4.91 12.88
CA GLY A 253 11.03 -5.93 13.79
C GLY A 253 9.55 -6.28 13.58
N ILE A 254 9.00 -5.98 12.40
CA ILE A 254 7.63 -6.32 12.01
C ILE A 254 7.64 -7.66 11.28
N ASP A 255 6.88 -8.64 11.78
CA ASP A 255 6.73 -9.94 11.13
C ASP A 255 5.72 -9.88 9.98
N ALA A 256 6.22 -9.58 8.78
CA ALA A 256 5.43 -9.57 7.55
C ALA A 256 6.22 -10.16 6.37
N THR A 257 5.63 -11.18 5.75
CA THR A 257 6.15 -11.85 4.54
C THR A 257 5.36 -11.38 3.33
N LEU A 258 6.00 -10.56 2.48
CA LEU A 258 5.41 -10.06 1.26
C LEU A 258 5.52 -11.08 0.12
N GLU A 259 4.39 -11.48 -0.47
CA GLU A 259 4.33 -12.48 -1.52
C GLU A 259 3.54 -11.97 -2.74
N ASN A 260 4.12 -12.09 -3.93
CA ASN A 260 3.39 -11.92 -5.18
C ASN A 260 3.26 -13.27 -5.90
N PRO A 261 2.11 -13.97 -5.78
CA PRO A 261 1.92 -15.27 -6.42
C PRO A 261 1.82 -15.18 -7.95
N TYR A 262 1.56 -14.00 -8.51
CA TYR A 262 1.38 -13.77 -9.94
C TYR A 262 2.63 -13.18 -10.62
N ARG A 263 3.78 -13.15 -9.93
CA ARG A 263 5.04 -12.56 -10.43
C ARG A 263 5.59 -13.15 -11.73
N PHE A 264 5.15 -14.35 -12.10
CA PHE A 264 5.53 -15.02 -13.36
C PHE A 264 4.37 -15.20 -14.33
N LYS A 265 3.25 -14.54 -14.06
CA LYS A 265 2.05 -14.62 -14.87
C LYS A 265 1.84 -13.32 -15.62
N THR A 266 1.36 -13.46 -16.85
CA THR A 266 0.75 -12.37 -17.61
C THR A 266 -0.69 -12.16 -17.12
N LYS A 267 -1.25 -10.99 -17.45
CA LYS A 267 -2.66 -10.69 -17.13
C LYS A 267 -3.63 -11.70 -17.78
N GLY A 268 -3.33 -12.15 -19.00
CA GLY A 268 -4.12 -13.18 -19.67
C GLY A 268 -4.10 -14.52 -18.94
N GLU A 269 -2.93 -14.94 -18.46
CA GLU A 269 -2.78 -16.16 -17.64
C GLU A 269 -3.51 -16.02 -16.30
N MET A 270 -3.43 -14.86 -15.63
CA MET A 270 -4.21 -14.61 -14.41
C MET A 270 -5.72 -14.78 -14.63
N VAL A 271 -6.25 -14.23 -15.72
CA VAL A 271 -7.69 -14.35 -16.05
C VAL A 271 -8.06 -15.79 -16.42
N ALA A 272 -7.19 -16.49 -17.15
CA ALA A 272 -7.43 -17.87 -17.57
C ALA A 272 -7.39 -18.87 -16.40
N GLU A 273 -6.53 -18.61 -15.41
CA GLU A 273 -6.29 -19.47 -14.25
C GLU A 273 -7.07 -19.07 -12.99
N CYS A 274 -7.85 -17.99 -13.03
CA CYS A 274 -8.72 -17.58 -11.92
C CYS A 274 -9.67 -18.70 -11.51
N LEU A 275 -9.81 -18.94 -10.21
CA LEU A 275 -10.59 -20.07 -9.68
C LEU A 275 -12.10 -19.93 -9.91
N ASP A 276 -12.65 -18.71 -9.91
CA ASP A 276 -14.05 -18.44 -10.28
C ASP A 276 -14.13 -17.47 -11.46
N ARG A 277 -14.02 -18.03 -12.67
CA ARG A 277 -14.08 -17.27 -13.93
C ARG A 277 -15.45 -16.66 -14.20
N ASN A 278 -16.53 -17.23 -13.67
CA ASN A 278 -17.88 -16.70 -13.88
C ASN A 278 -18.06 -15.42 -13.07
N LEU A 279 -17.68 -15.45 -11.80
CA LEU A 279 -17.65 -14.25 -10.95
C LEU A 279 -16.67 -13.20 -11.50
N LEU A 280 -15.50 -13.62 -11.99
CA LEU A 280 -14.56 -12.69 -12.61
C LEU A 280 -15.17 -12.02 -13.85
N ALA A 281 -15.89 -12.75 -14.70
CA ALA A 281 -16.53 -12.19 -15.89
C ALA A 281 -17.64 -11.17 -15.54
N GLU A 282 -18.36 -11.40 -14.44
CA GLU A 282 -19.35 -10.47 -13.88
C GLU A 282 -18.69 -9.18 -13.37
N LEU A 283 -17.57 -9.30 -12.66
CA LEU A 283 -16.93 -8.19 -11.95
C LEU A 283 -15.87 -7.42 -12.75
N ALA A 284 -15.25 -8.05 -13.76
CA ALA A 284 -14.20 -7.43 -14.57
C ALA A 284 -14.63 -6.10 -15.22
N PRO A 285 -15.86 -5.92 -15.74
CA PRO A 285 -16.32 -4.64 -16.30
C PRO A 285 -16.39 -3.50 -15.27
N VAL A 286 -16.52 -3.82 -13.98
CA VAL A 286 -16.60 -2.87 -12.87
C VAL A 286 -15.21 -2.54 -12.30
N SER A 287 -14.23 -3.42 -12.52
CA SER A 287 -12.86 -3.22 -12.06
C SER A 287 -12.15 -2.08 -12.81
N MET A 288 -11.24 -1.39 -12.11
CA MET A 288 -10.45 -0.33 -12.72
C MET A 288 -9.33 -0.89 -13.58
N SER A 289 -9.14 -0.30 -14.78
CA SER A 289 -7.97 -0.53 -15.63
C SER A 289 -7.12 0.73 -15.70
N CYS A 290 -5.80 0.58 -15.61
CA CYS A 290 -4.80 1.67 -15.70
C CYS A 290 -4.81 2.46 -17.03
N SER A 291 -5.70 2.15 -17.97
CA SER A 291 -5.84 2.85 -19.26
C SER A 291 -6.74 4.09 -19.21
N HIS A 292 -7.46 4.33 -18.10
CA HIS A 292 -8.16 5.59 -17.82
C HIS A 292 -7.91 6.00 -16.37
N PRO A 293 -6.77 6.66 -16.07
CA PRO A 293 -6.63 7.34 -14.80
C PRO A 293 -7.58 8.56 -14.77
N ALA A 294 -8.23 8.76 -13.63
CA ALA A 294 -8.99 9.97 -13.31
C ALA A 294 -8.12 11.24 -13.36
#